data_AF-A0A0G7ZNN3-F1
#
_entry.id   AF-A0A0G7ZNN3-F1
#
_cell.length_a   1.000
_cell.length_b   1.000
_cell.length_c   1.000
_cell.angle_alpha   90.00
_cell.angle_beta   90.00
_cell.angle_gamma   90.00
#
_symmetry.space_group_name_H-M   'P 1'
#
loop_
_entity.id
_entity.type
_entity.pdbx_description
1 polymer ?
#
loop_
_entity_poly.entity_id
_entity_poly.type
_entity_poly.pdbx_seq_one_letter_code
_entity_poly.pdbx_strand_id
1 'polypeptide(L)'
;MDKNLNTQIKITNKYKNIQSFVKWSTLAIAIITAILITFAFLIHYDVIFQNTVLLQSTQDQMVGESTITDKGFAYLGAGAASIGFLGAGVGQGYAAGKASEAVGRNPEAEGKIRNMMIVGAAIAESSALYALVIAILLIFVA
;
A
#
# COMPACT_ATOMS: atom_id res chain seq x y z
N MET A 1 -0.61 30.56 43.95
CA MET A 1 -0.83 29.41 43.05
C MET A 1 0.20 29.49 41.94
N ASP A 2 1.08 28.49 41.86
CA ASP A 2 2.30 28.53 41.05
C ASP A 2 2.00 28.48 39.54
N LYS A 3 2.40 29.53 38.80
CA LYS A 3 2.25 29.62 37.34
C LYS A 3 3.01 28.50 36.61
N ASN A 4 4.04 27.95 37.24
CA ASN A 4 4.84 26.85 36.71
C ASN A 4 4.02 25.55 36.69
N LEU A 5 3.20 25.30 37.72
CA LEU A 5 2.35 24.11 37.83
C LEU A 5 1.28 24.07 36.72
N ASN A 6 0.61 25.19 36.44
CA ASN A 6 -0.38 25.29 35.37
C ASN A 6 0.23 25.09 33.97
N THR A 7 1.50 25.46 33.81
CA THR A 7 2.23 25.26 32.55
C THR A 7 2.59 23.78 32.35
N GLN A 8 3.07 23.11 33.39
CA GLN A 8 3.37 21.68 33.36
C GLN A 8 2.12 20.81 33.12
N ILE A 9 0.98 21.17 33.72
CA ILE A 9 -0.30 20.46 33.49
C ILE A 9 -0.73 20.59 32.02
N LYS A 10 -0.58 21.77 31.41
CA LYS A 10 -0.90 21.98 29.98
C LYS A 10 0.01 21.14 29.06
N ILE A 11 1.30 21.07 29.36
CA ILE A 11 2.27 20.29 28.57
C ILE A 11 1.93 18.78 28.67
N THR A 12 1.66 18.27 29.87
CA THR A 12 1.30 16.87 30.09
C THR A 12 -0.02 16.51 29.41
N ASN A 13 -1.05 17.37 29.47
CA ASN A 13 -2.30 17.14 28.77
C ASN A 13 -2.13 17.17 27.25
N LYS A 14 -1.29 18.08 26.73
CA LYS A 14 -0.97 18.12 25.30
C LYS A 14 -0.27 16.83 24.84
N TYR A 15 0.70 16.34 25.61
CA TYR A 15 1.40 15.08 25.32
C TYR A 15 0.45 13.88 25.35
N LYS A 16 -0.43 13.80 26.36
CA LYS A 16 -1.45 12.74 26.47
C LYS A 16 -2.40 12.72 25.26
N ASN A 17 -2.80 13.90 24.77
CA ASN A 17 -3.70 14.04 23.63
C ASN A 17 -3.03 13.65 22.30
N ILE A 18 -1.74 13.98 22.13
CA ILE A 18 -0.93 13.55 20.97
C ILE A 18 -0.74 12.03 20.99
N GLN A 19 -0.41 11.45 22.16
CA GLN A 19 -0.25 10.00 22.31
C GLN A 19 -1.56 9.24 22.04
N SER A 20 -2.71 9.77 22.46
CA SER A 20 -4.00 9.17 22.10
C SER A 20 -4.26 9.27 20.60
N PHE A 21 -4.03 10.42 19.97
CA PHE A 21 -4.22 10.60 18.53
C PHE A 21 -3.39 9.61 17.71
N VAL A 22 -2.12 9.40 18.07
CA VAL A 22 -1.25 8.42 17.41
C VAL A 22 -1.79 7.00 17.56
N LYS A 23 -2.22 6.61 18.76
CA LYS A 23 -2.81 5.28 19.01
C LYS A 23 -4.08 5.05 18.19
N TRP A 24 -4.96 6.04 18.10
CA TRP A 24 -6.19 5.95 17.30
C TRP A 24 -5.89 5.90 15.80
N SER A 25 -4.88 6.62 15.32
CA SER A 25 -4.45 6.55 13.92
C SER A 25 -3.88 5.17 13.55
N THR A 26 -3.06 4.56 14.42
CA THR A 26 -2.52 3.22 14.15
C THR A 26 -3.62 2.16 14.16
N LEU A 27 -4.62 2.32 15.03
CA LEU A 27 -5.78 1.43 15.10
C LEU A 27 -6.65 1.55 13.83
N ALA A 28 -6.88 2.77 13.33
CA ALA A 28 -7.61 2.99 12.09
C ALA A 28 -6.91 2.35 10.89
N ILE A 29 -5.59 2.52 10.77
CA ILE A 29 -4.80 1.90 9.70
C ILE A 29 -4.89 0.38 9.77
N ALA A 30 -4.75 -0.22 10.96
CA ALA A 30 -4.83 -1.66 11.15
C ALA A 30 -6.21 -2.24 10.78
N ILE A 31 -7.29 -1.52 11.04
CA ILE A 31 -8.65 -1.94 10.66
C ILE A 31 -8.80 -1.88 9.12
N ILE A 32 -8.34 -0.79 8.49
CA ILE A 32 -8.42 -0.64 7.03
C ILE A 32 -7.62 -1.74 6.34
N THR A 33 -6.40 -2.04 6.80
CA THR A 33 -5.60 -3.12 6.21
C THR A 33 -6.25 -4.49 6.41
N ALA A 34 -6.84 -4.77 7.57
CA ALA A 34 -7.57 -6.01 7.79
C ALA A 34 -8.76 -6.15 6.83
N ILE A 35 -9.54 -5.08 6.63
CA ILE A 35 -10.68 -5.07 5.69
C ILE A 35 -10.21 -5.31 4.26
N LEU A 36 -9.13 -4.64 3.83
CA LEU A 36 -8.58 -4.82 2.48
C LEU A 36 -8.08 -6.25 2.25
N ILE A 37 -7.45 -6.87 3.25
CA ILE A 37 -7.03 -8.27 3.18
C ILE A 37 -8.26 -9.18 3.04
N THR A 38 -9.29 -8.99 3.87
CA THR A 38 -10.53 -9.78 3.77
C THR A 38 -11.21 -9.62 2.42
N PHE A 39 -11.28 -8.40 1.89
CA PHE A 39 -11.87 -8.14 0.58
C PHE A 39 -11.07 -8.79 -0.55
N ALA A 40 -9.73 -8.76 -0.48
CA ALA A 40 -8.87 -9.46 -1.42
C ALA A 40 -9.10 -10.98 -1.40
N PHE A 41 -9.28 -11.58 -0.21
CA PHE A 41 -9.62 -13.01 -0.09
C PHE A 41 -10.97 -13.36 -0.69
N LEU A 42 -11.98 -12.49 -0.54
CA LEU A 42 -13.30 -12.70 -1.15
C LEU A 42 -13.22 -12.68 -2.68
N ILE A 43 -12.53 -11.71 -3.27
CA ILE A 43 -12.33 -11.65 -4.73
C ILE A 43 -11.61 -12.90 -5.25
N HIS A 44 -10.55 -13.35 -4.55
CA HIS A 44 -9.84 -14.56 -4.95
C HIS A 44 -10.70 -15.81 -4.80
N TYR A 45 -11.55 -15.89 -3.77
CA TYR A 45 -12.47 -17.01 -3.59
C TYR A 45 -13.49 -17.08 -4.74
N ASP A 46 -14.07 -15.96 -5.16
CA ASP A 46 -15.03 -15.90 -6.26
C ASP A 46 -14.38 -16.29 -7.61
N VAL A 47 -13.16 -15.81 -7.88
CA VAL A 47 -12.39 -16.17 -9.07
C VAL A 47 -12.08 -17.68 -9.10
N ILE A 48 -11.63 -18.25 -7.97
CA ILE A 48 -11.35 -19.69 -7.87
C ILE A 48 -12.63 -20.51 -8.03
N PHE A 49 -13.74 -20.08 -7.43
CA PHE A 49 -15.02 -20.78 -7.53
C PHE A 49 -15.55 -20.82 -8.97
N GLN A 50 -15.54 -19.69 -9.68
CA GLN A 50 -15.90 -19.65 -11.10
C GLN A 50 -14.95 -20.49 -11.96
N ASN A 51 -13.63 -20.42 -11.72
CA ASN A 51 -12.67 -21.18 -12.52
C ASN A 51 -12.83 -22.68 -12.30
N THR A 52 -13.20 -23.13 -11.10
CA THR A 52 -13.45 -24.55 -10.80
C THR A 52 -14.73 -25.05 -11.48
N VAL A 53 -15.79 -24.23 -11.53
CA VAL A 53 -17.05 -24.56 -12.22
C VAL A 53 -16.87 -24.59 -13.75
N LEU A 54 -16.07 -23.68 -14.30
CA LEU A 54 -15.74 -23.66 -15.74
C LEU A 54 -14.83 -24.83 -16.14
N LEU A 55 -13.94 -25.30 -15.27
CA LEU A 55 -13.13 -26.50 -15.51
C LEU A 55 -13.98 -27.77 -15.59
N GLN A 56 -15.05 -27.87 -14.78
CA GLN A 56 -15.98 -28.99 -14.84
C GLN A 56 -16.77 -29.02 -16.17
N SER A 57 -17.09 -27.86 -16.75
CA SER A 57 -17.81 -27.77 -18.03
C SER A 57 -16.89 -27.88 -19.26
N THR A 58 -15.61 -27.51 -19.15
CA THR A 58 -14.62 -27.70 -20.22
C THR A 58 -14.07 -29.13 -20.28
N GLN A 59 -14.09 -29.88 -19.19
CA GLN A 59 -13.67 -31.29 -19.21
C GLN A 59 -14.57 -32.17 -20.13
N ASP A 60 -15.82 -31.75 -20.34
CA ASP A 60 -16.78 -32.38 -21.27
C ASP A 60 -16.53 -32.04 -22.75
N GLN A 61 -15.54 -31.18 -23.04
CA GLN A 61 -15.16 -30.75 -24.40
C GLN A 61 -13.73 -31.19 -24.78
N MET A 62 -13.09 -32.05 -23.99
CA MET A 62 -11.67 -32.43 -24.12
C MET A 62 -11.36 -33.38 -25.29
N VAL A 63 -11.61 -32.94 -26.52
CA VAL A 63 -10.92 -33.44 -27.72
C VAL A 63 -10.49 -32.24 -28.58
N GLY A 64 -9.45 -31.52 -28.16
CA GLY A 64 -8.76 -30.54 -29.03
C GLY A 64 -8.13 -29.32 -28.34
N GLU A 65 -6.80 -29.34 -28.26
CA GLU A 65 -5.86 -28.20 -28.18
C GLU A 65 -5.61 -27.45 -26.83
N SER A 66 -4.32 -27.21 -26.60
CA SER A 66 -3.61 -26.85 -25.36
C SER A 66 -4.03 -25.52 -24.71
N THR A 67 -5.21 -25.45 -24.11
CA THR A 67 -5.81 -24.20 -23.59
C THR A 67 -5.27 -23.76 -22.20
N ILE A 68 -4.48 -24.59 -21.50
CA ILE A 68 -4.01 -24.30 -20.13
C ILE A 68 -2.78 -23.36 -20.11
N THR A 69 -2.10 -23.18 -21.25
CA THR A 69 -0.77 -22.54 -21.30
C THR A 69 -0.84 -21.01 -21.41
N ASP A 70 -1.78 -20.44 -22.16
CA ASP A 70 -1.64 -19.05 -22.61
C ASP A 70 -1.97 -18.02 -21.52
N LYS A 71 -3.03 -18.23 -20.73
CA LYS A 71 -3.41 -17.32 -19.63
C LYS A 71 -2.65 -17.55 -18.33
N GLY A 72 -2.10 -18.76 -18.13
CA GLY A 72 -1.35 -19.11 -16.92
C GLY A 72 -0.08 -18.26 -16.76
N PHE A 73 0.64 -18.02 -17.84
CA PHE A 73 1.84 -17.16 -17.83
C PHE A 73 1.51 -15.68 -17.60
N ALA A 74 0.35 -15.22 -18.06
CA ALA A 74 -0.09 -13.85 -17.86
C ALA A 74 -0.32 -13.54 -16.37
N TYR A 75 -0.95 -14.45 -15.62
CA TYR A 75 -1.13 -14.30 -14.17
C TYR A 75 0.18 -14.36 -13.39
N LEU A 76 1.11 -15.25 -13.78
CA LEU A 76 2.45 -15.28 -13.20
C LEU A 76 3.22 -13.98 -13.47
N GLY A 77 3.12 -13.45 -14.69
CA GLY A 77 3.70 -12.16 -15.07
C GLY A 77 3.12 -10.98 -14.29
N ALA A 78 1.80 -10.95 -14.08
CA ALA A 78 1.13 -9.94 -13.26
C ALA A 78 1.59 -10.00 -11.79
N GLY A 79 1.74 -11.21 -11.25
CA GLY A 79 2.31 -11.42 -9.91
C GLY A 79 3.76 -10.91 -9.83
N ALA A 80 4.60 -11.20 -10.82
CA ALA A 80 5.98 -10.73 -10.85
C ALA A 80 6.08 -9.19 -10.97
N ALA A 81 5.20 -8.56 -11.75
CA ALA A 81 5.17 -7.10 -11.89
C ALA A 81 4.94 -6.39 -10.54
N SER A 82 4.19 -7.00 -9.62
CA SER A 82 3.93 -6.43 -8.28
C SER A 82 5.19 -6.22 -7.42
N ILE A 83 6.31 -6.87 -7.75
CA ILE A 83 7.59 -6.64 -7.05
C ILE A 83 8.04 -5.17 -7.21
N GLY A 84 7.61 -4.48 -8.26
CA GLY A 84 7.88 -3.05 -8.47
C GLY A 84 7.39 -2.14 -7.33
N PHE A 85 6.36 -2.54 -6.58
CA PHE A 85 5.85 -1.76 -5.43
C PHE A 85 6.85 -1.69 -4.27
N LEU A 86 7.73 -2.68 -4.12
CA LEU A 86 8.71 -2.71 -3.03
C LEU A 86 9.70 -1.54 -3.11
N GLY A 87 10.12 -1.18 -4.33
CA GLY A 87 11.04 -0.06 -4.55
C GLY A 87 10.44 1.28 -4.13
N ALA A 88 9.18 1.53 -4.51
CA ALA A 88 8.47 2.75 -4.12
C ALA A 88 8.22 2.81 -2.60
N GLY A 89 7.76 1.71 -2.00
CA GLY A 89 7.48 1.66 -0.56
C GLY A 89 8.72 1.89 0.30
N VAL A 90 9.85 1.23 -0.02
CA VAL A 90 11.11 1.41 0.72
C VAL A 90 11.68 2.80 0.47
N GLY A 91 11.69 3.28 -0.78
CA GLY A 91 12.22 4.59 -1.14
C GLY A 91 11.48 5.74 -0.45
N GLN A 92 10.15 5.71 -0.45
CA GLN A 92 9.32 6.72 0.21
C GLN A 92 9.45 6.66 1.73
N GLY A 93 9.47 5.46 2.32
CA GLY A 93 9.69 5.30 3.76
C GLY A 93 11.03 5.88 4.23
N TYR A 94 12.09 5.61 3.47
CA TYR A 94 13.41 6.18 3.72
C TYR A 94 13.42 7.70 3.58
N ALA A 95 12.87 8.23 2.47
CA ALA A 95 12.80 9.67 2.23
C ALA A 95 12.01 10.41 3.33
N ALA A 96 10.87 9.84 3.77
CA ALA A 96 10.07 10.40 4.85
C ALA A 96 10.80 10.37 6.21
N GLY A 97 11.56 9.32 6.49
CA GLY A 97 12.42 9.25 7.68
C GLY A 97 13.48 10.35 7.68
N LYS A 98 14.21 10.52 6.57
CA LYS A 98 15.22 11.58 6.42
C LYS A 98 14.61 12.99 6.47
N ALA A 99 13.43 13.17 5.89
CA ALA A 99 12.71 14.44 5.97
C ALA A 99 12.33 14.77 7.43
N SER A 100 11.85 13.79 8.19
CA SER A 100 11.49 13.96 9.60
C SER A 100 12.71 14.32 10.47
N GLU A 101 13.86 13.67 10.25
CA GLU A 101 15.13 14.04 10.90
C GLU A 101 15.57 15.46 10.55
N ALA A 102 15.47 15.85 9.27
CA ALA A 102 15.84 17.18 8.82
C ALA A 102 14.96 18.28 9.43
N VAL A 103 13.63 18.06 9.51
CA VAL A 103 12.69 18.96 10.19
C VAL A 103 13.01 19.04 11.69
N GLY A 104 13.33 17.92 12.33
CA GLY A 104 13.72 17.90 13.74
C GLY A 104 14.98 18.72 14.05
N ARG A 105 15.92 18.82 13.08
CA ARG A 105 17.13 19.64 13.21
C ARG A 105 16.93 21.10 12.82
N ASN A 106 16.04 21.36 11.86
CA ASN A 106 15.73 22.70 11.39
C ASN A 106 14.21 22.88 11.14
N PRO A 107 13.43 23.22 12.18
CA PRO A 107 11.98 23.34 12.08
C PRO A 107 11.54 24.54 11.23
N GLU A 108 12.35 25.58 11.11
CA GLU A 108 12.04 26.75 10.27
C GLU A 108 12.03 26.40 8.77
N ALA A 109 12.73 25.33 8.37
CA ALA A 109 12.79 24.85 7.01
C ALA A 109 11.71 23.79 6.66
N GLU A 110 10.75 23.51 7.57
CA GLU A 110 9.75 22.43 7.41
C GLU A 110 9.04 22.48 6.04
N GLY A 111 8.52 23.64 5.66
CA GLY A 111 7.77 23.80 4.42
C GLY A 111 8.59 23.42 3.18
N LYS A 112 9.87 23.81 3.13
CA LYS A 112 10.77 23.48 2.03
C LYS A 112 11.11 21.99 1.99
N ILE A 113 11.37 21.39 3.16
CA ILE A 113 11.67 19.96 3.28
C ILE A 113 10.46 19.13 2.85
N ARG A 114 9.25 19.48 3.31
CA ARG A 114 8.01 18.79 2.95
C ARG A 114 7.74 18.86 1.45
N ASN A 115 7.95 20.02 0.83
CA ASN A 115 7.74 20.17 -0.61
C ASN A 115 8.72 19.30 -1.41
N MET A 116 10.01 19.30 -1.07
CA MET A 116 10.99 18.42 -1.73
C MET A 116 10.65 16.93 -1.52
N MET A 117 10.22 16.56 -0.32
CA MET A 117 9.79 15.19 0.00
C MET A 117 8.60 14.76 -0.85
N ILE A 118 7.55 15.58 -0.98
CA ILE A 118 6.35 15.26 -1.77
C ILE A 118 6.70 15.10 -3.25
N VAL A 119 7.53 15.99 -3.80
CA VAL A 119 7.98 15.89 -5.20
C VAL A 119 8.78 14.61 -5.42
N GLY A 120 9.72 14.28 -4.52
CA GLY A 120 10.47 13.03 -4.59
C GLY A 120 9.57 11.79 -4.47
N ALA A 121 8.60 11.82 -3.56
CA ALA A 121 7.65 10.73 -3.37
C ALA A 121 6.76 10.51 -4.60
N ALA A 122 6.29 11.58 -5.25
CA ALA A 122 5.50 11.50 -6.48
C ALA A 122 6.29 10.89 -7.64
N ILE A 123 7.56 11.26 -7.79
CA ILE A 123 8.44 10.67 -8.81
C ILE A 123 8.67 9.18 -8.52
N ALA A 124 8.95 8.82 -7.27
CA ALA A 124 9.12 7.42 -6.87
C ALA A 124 7.85 6.58 -7.15
N GLU A 125 6.66 7.13 -6.88
CA GLU A 125 5.37 6.47 -7.09
C GLU A 125 5.11 6.13 -8.56
N SER A 126 5.62 6.94 -9.49
CA SER A 126 5.41 6.71 -10.93
C SER A 126 5.88 5.32 -11.39
N SER A 127 6.96 4.79 -10.80
CA SER A 127 7.48 3.45 -11.10
C SER A 127 6.53 2.33 -10.63
N ALA A 128 5.92 2.50 -9.46
CA ALA A 128 4.91 1.59 -8.94
C ALA A 128 3.63 1.62 -9.78
N LEU A 129 3.22 2.81 -10.25
CA LEU A 129 2.07 2.94 -11.15
C LEU A 129 2.32 2.25 -12.50
N TYR A 130 3.52 2.31 -13.07
CA TYR A 130 3.82 1.55 -14.29
C TYR A 130 3.73 0.03 -14.07
N ALA A 131 4.23 -0.45 -12.92
CA ALA A 131 4.13 -1.87 -12.56
C ALA A 131 2.66 -2.30 -12.38
N LEU A 132 1.83 -1.46 -11.75
CA LEU A 132 0.39 -1.66 -11.63
C LEU A 132 -0.28 -1.76 -13.00
N VAL A 133 0.02 -0.82 -13.90
CA VAL A 133 -0.54 -0.78 -15.25
C VAL A 133 -0.18 -2.05 -16.01
N ILE A 134 1.08 -2.49 -15.96
CA ILE A 134 1.52 -3.73 -16.61
C ILE A 134 0.77 -4.94 -16.04
N ALA A 135 0.61 -5.02 -14.71
CA ALA A 135 -0.13 -6.11 -14.09
C ALA A 135 -1.61 -6.15 -14.53
N ILE A 136 -2.26 -4.99 -14.61
CA ILE A 136 -3.65 -4.87 -15.10
C ILE A 136 -3.74 -5.29 -16.57
N LEU A 137 -2.81 -4.83 -17.42
CA LEU A 137 -2.79 -5.21 -18.83
C LEU A 137 -2.61 -6.71 -19.01
N LEU A 138 -1.74 -7.35 -18.24
CA LEU A 138 -1.54 -8.80 -18.29
C LEU A 138 -2.78 -9.58 -17.81
N ILE A 139 -3.59 -9.04 -16.90
CA ILE A 139 -4.79 -9.74 -16.40
C ILE A 139 -5.98 -9.60 -17.36
N PHE A 140 -6.14 -8.43 -18.00
CA PHE A 140 -7.37 -8.10 -18.74
C PHE A 140 -7.21 -8.02 -20.25
N VAL A 141 -5.97 -7.92 -20.77
CA VAL A 141 -5.70 -7.73 -22.20
C VAL A 141 -4.94 -8.91 -22.81
N ALA A 142 -4.08 -9.58 -22.03
CA ALA A 142 -3.35 -10.77 -22.48
C ALA A 142 -4.24 -12.03 -22.47
#